data_AF-A0A858X132-F1
#
_entry.id   AF-A0A858X132-F1
#
_cell.length_a   1.000
_cell.length_b   1.000
_cell.length_c   1.000
_cell.angle_alpha   90.00
_cell.angle_beta   90.00
_cell.angle_gamma   90.00
#
_symmetry.space_group_name_H-M   'P 1'
#
loop_
_entity.id
_entity.type
_entity.pdbx_description
1 polymer ?
#
loop_
_entity_poly.entity_id
_entity_poly.type
_entity_poly.pdbx_seq_one_letter_code
_entity_poly.pdbx_strand_id
1 'polypeptide(L)'
;MSTTTTTPAIDTDYSEDAKHADIKVLHEMGYAQELERRMSRFSNFAISFSIICILSGGINSLAQATSGAGGAAIGLGWPLGVLISGVFALAMAQIGSAYPTAGGLYHWSSILGTRFTGWVTAWFNLLGLVTVLGAINVGTYYFFFGAFGGMLGMEDTITTRISFLAVLTGVQALINHFGIGLTAKLTDFSGYLIFATALVLTAACLAFAPSYEIGRLFTFTNYSGEAGANVWPQVSTGWAFLLGLLLPIYTITGYDASAHTSEETRDAARSVPQGMVMSVVWSGVFGYVMLCAFVLMIPNMDDAAKQGWNVFFWAMDARMPGVLKEILYFAIFISQFLCGLATVTSVSRMMFAFARDGGLPASSLLAKVSPSYRTPVAAIWTGSILAVLFVWGTSLVSIGGTSAYSIVVSCTVIFLFFSFAIPIVLGLFAFGTAKWPKMGPWNMGAPLFKLVAVLSAVAMALIFVLGIQPPNDWALYITVGFLVLAGVVWFVFEQRRFQGPPIGEEIAKRQAAIRAAEQAVGEVG
;
A
#
# COMPACT_ATOMS: atom_id res chain seq x y z
N MET A 1 9.80 4.64 51.85
CA MET A 1 10.15 4.81 50.43
C MET A 1 9.05 4.15 49.61
N SER A 2 8.06 4.92 49.18
CA SER A 2 7.00 4.45 48.28
C SER A 2 7.38 4.88 46.87
N THR A 3 7.83 3.93 46.05
CA THR A 3 8.12 4.13 44.64
C THR A 3 6.81 4.30 43.88
N THR A 4 6.47 5.54 43.57
CA THR A 4 5.40 5.89 42.65
C THR A 4 5.82 5.47 41.24
N THR A 5 5.24 4.38 40.75
CA THR A 5 5.36 3.93 39.36
C THR A 5 4.67 4.96 38.48
N THR A 6 5.46 5.78 37.78
CA THR A 6 4.97 6.66 36.72
C THR A 6 4.49 5.82 35.55
N THR A 7 3.18 5.68 35.42
CA THR A 7 2.49 5.22 34.21
C THR A 7 2.94 6.11 33.03
N PRO A 8 3.34 5.55 31.88
CA PRO A 8 3.69 6.35 30.72
C PRO A 8 2.46 7.16 30.27
N ALA A 9 2.67 8.44 29.97
CA ALA A 9 1.63 9.38 29.57
C ALA A 9 0.82 8.83 28.39
N ILE A 10 -0.44 8.48 28.67
CA ILE A 10 -1.46 8.24 27.65
C ILE A 10 -1.78 9.62 27.10
N ASP A 11 -1.64 9.78 25.79
CA ASP A 11 -2.07 10.96 25.05
C ASP A 11 -3.53 11.31 25.43
N THR A 12 -3.71 12.36 26.22
CA THR A 12 -4.97 12.79 26.88
C THR A 12 -5.98 13.44 25.93
N ASP A 13 -5.74 13.38 24.61
CA ASP A 13 -6.44 14.22 23.63
C ASP A 13 -7.69 13.57 22.99
N TYR A 14 -8.12 12.40 23.49
CA TYR A 14 -9.37 11.76 23.04
C TYR A 14 -10.44 11.86 24.13
N SER A 15 -11.19 12.96 24.10
CA SER A 15 -12.29 13.17 25.04
C SER A 15 -13.42 12.15 24.82
N GLU A 16 -14.18 11.87 25.88
CA GLU A 16 -15.37 11.03 25.77
C GLU A 16 -16.35 11.58 24.73
N ASP A 17 -16.49 12.90 24.60
CA ASP A 17 -17.33 13.53 23.58
C ASP A 17 -16.86 13.21 22.15
N ALA A 18 -15.53 13.22 21.92
CA ALA A 18 -14.96 12.85 20.63
C ALA A 18 -15.17 11.35 20.33
N LYS A 19 -15.08 10.49 21.36
CA LYS A 19 -15.41 9.06 21.24
C LYS A 19 -16.87 8.85 20.84
N HIS A 20 -17.80 9.52 21.52
CA HIS A 20 -19.23 9.43 21.20
C HIS A 20 -19.54 9.98 19.80
N ALA A 21 -18.87 11.04 19.38
CA ALA A 21 -19.02 11.59 18.02
C ALA A 21 -18.57 10.60 16.94
N ASP A 22 -17.41 9.95 17.12
CA ASP A 22 -16.91 8.93 16.19
C ASP A 22 -17.83 7.71 16.12
N ILE A 23 -18.31 7.22 17.27
CA ILE A 23 -19.27 6.10 17.34
C ILE A 23 -20.57 6.47 16.65
N LYS A 24 -21.09 7.67 16.91
CA LYS A 24 -22.32 8.15 16.28
C LYS A 24 -22.20 8.19 14.76
N VAL A 25 -21.09 8.68 14.21
CA VAL A 25 -20.83 8.69 12.76
C VAL A 25 -20.81 7.27 12.20
N LEU A 26 -20.23 6.31 12.92
CA LEU A 26 -20.19 4.91 12.50
C LEU A 26 -21.59 4.26 12.53
N HIS A 27 -22.39 4.55 13.56
CA HIS A 27 -23.78 4.09 13.69
C HIS A 27 -24.69 4.69 12.61
N GLU A 28 -24.50 5.97 12.28
CA GLU A 28 -25.20 6.64 11.16
C GLU A 28 -24.89 5.99 9.80
N MET A 29 -23.77 5.26 9.70
CA MET A 29 -23.39 4.46 8.52
C MET A 29 -23.82 2.98 8.64
N GLY A 30 -24.49 2.59 9.71
CA GLY A 30 -25.03 1.24 9.91
C GLY A 30 -24.02 0.18 10.36
N TYR A 31 -22.90 0.60 10.94
CA TYR A 31 -21.86 -0.28 11.46
C TYR A 31 -21.72 -0.17 12.98
N ALA A 32 -21.31 -1.26 13.61
CA ALA A 32 -21.08 -1.37 15.04
C ALA A 32 -19.63 -1.06 15.40
N GLN A 33 -19.39 -0.55 16.61
CA GLN A 33 -18.03 -0.32 17.11
C GLN A 33 -17.39 -1.63 17.62
N GLU A 34 -17.06 -2.54 16.69
CA GLU A 34 -16.47 -3.84 17.02
C GLU A 34 -14.95 -3.76 17.26
N LEU A 35 -14.26 -2.97 16.43
CA LEU A 35 -12.82 -2.75 16.52
C LEU A 35 -12.50 -1.66 17.55
N GLU A 36 -11.35 -1.77 18.21
CA GLU A 36 -10.99 -0.86 19.29
C GLU A 36 -10.26 0.40 18.77
N ARG A 37 -10.73 1.60 19.13
CA ARG A 37 -10.12 2.89 18.73
C ARG A 37 -8.84 3.21 19.51
N ARG A 38 -7.75 2.51 19.16
CA ARG A 38 -6.42 2.70 19.77
C ARG A 38 -5.43 3.47 18.90
N MET A 39 -5.69 3.63 17.59
CA MET A 39 -4.75 4.31 16.70
C MET A 39 -4.86 5.83 16.86
N SER A 40 -3.73 6.44 17.21
CA SER A 40 -3.58 7.89 17.21
C SER A 40 -3.54 8.43 15.77
N ARG A 41 -3.61 9.76 15.61
CA ARG A 41 -3.40 10.39 14.31
C ARG A 41 -2.02 10.08 13.72
N PHE A 42 -0.99 10.05 14.56
CA PHE A 42 0.35 9.67 14.12
C PHE A 42 0.39 8.20 13.69
N SER A 43 -0.25 7.29 14.42
CA SER A 43 -0.31 5.87 14.07
C SER A 43 -1.04 5.61 12.76
N ASN A 44 -2.11 6.37 12.48
CA ASN A 44 -2.81 6.31 11.19
C ASN A 44 -1.95 6.87 10.03
N PHE A 45 -1.12 7.89 10.27
CA PHE A 45 -0.11 8.32 9.30
C PHE A 45 0.98 7.25 9.12
N ALA A 46 1.49 6.71 10.22
CA ALA A 46 2.62 5.80 10.26
C ALA A 46 2.30 4.47 9.55
N ILE A 47 1.05 4.00 9.56
CA ILE A 47 0.66 2.78 8.82
C ILE A 47 0.77 2.99 7.31
N SER A 48 0.21 4.07 6.78
CA SER A 48 0.31 4.41 5.35
C SER A 48 1.74 4.69 4.94
N PHE A 49 2.49 5.42 5.77
CA PHE A 49 3.91 5.68 5.54
C PHE A 49 4.75 4.39 5.57
N SER A 50 4.42 3.45 6.46
CA SER A 50 5.08 2.15 6.54
C SER A 50 4.79 1.25 5.34
N ILE A 51 3.60 1.32 4.73
CA ILE A 51 3.34 0.55 3.49
C ILE A 51 4.05 1.18 2.30
N ILE A 52 4.05 2.52 2.17
CA ILE A 52 4.77 3.22 1.09
C ILE A 52 6.28 2.90 1.14
N CYS A 53 6.85 2.72 2.34
CA CYS A 53 8.24 2.35 2.63
C CYS A 53 9.23 2.58 1.46
N ILE A 54 9.81 3.78 1.42
CA ILE A 54 10.80 4.16 0.40
C ILE A 54 12.04 3.24 0.41
N LEU A 55 12.33 2.57 1.53
CA LEU A 55 13.42 1.60 1.68
C LEU A 55 13.06 0.21 1.13
N SER A 56 11.77 -0.06 0.90
CA SER A 56 11.29 -1.26 0.22
C SER A 56 11.11 -0.97 -1.26
N GLY A 57 10.06 -0.25 -1.64
CA GLY A 57 9.73 0.00 -3.05
C GLY A 57 10.81 0.81 -3.76
N GLY A 58 11.35 1.85 -3.09
CA GLY A 58 12.34 2.73 -3.69
C GLY A 58 13.65 2.02 -4.01
N ILE A 59 14.10 1.11 -3.14
CA ILE A 59 15.34 0.33 -3.33
C ILE A 59 15.11 -0.86 -4.28
N ASN A 60 14.08 -1.66 -4.01
CA ASN A 60 13.84 -2.89 -4.76
C ASN A 60 13.46 -2.61 -6.22
N SER A 61 12.95 -1.42 -6.54
CA SER A 61 12.57 -1.03 -7.90
C SER A 61 13.59 -0.13 -8.62
N LEU A 62 14.78 0.11 -8.06
CA LEU A 62 15.80 1.00 -8.66
C LEU A 62 16.10 0.69 -10.13
N ALA A 63 16.16 -0.59 -10.48
CA ALA A 63 16.42 -1.08 -11.83
C ALA A 63 15.45 -0.49 -12.86
N GLN A 64 14.18 -0.27 -12.50
CA GLN A 64 13.19 0.29 -13.41
C GLN A 64 13.58 1.69 -13.90
N ALA A 65 14.26 2.47 -13.06
CA ALA A 65 14.73 3.80 -13.39
C ALA A 65 16.14 3.78 -14.00
N THR A 66 17.10 3.12 -13.37
CA THR A 66 18.50 3.10 -13.81
C THR A 66 18.67 2.42 -15.17
N SER A 67 17.94 1.33 -15.41
CA SER A 67 17.92 0.61 -16.69
C SER A 67 16.88 1.15 -17.68
N GLY A 68 16.18 2.23 -17.32
CA GLY A 68 15.26 2.97 -18.20
C GLY A 68 15.93 4.21 -18.78
N ALA A 69 15.60 5.38 -18.21
CA ALA A 69 16.18 6.67 -18.60
C ALA A 69 17.36 7.13 -17.71
N GLY A 70 17.88 6.25 -16.85
CA GLY A 70 19.01 6.55 -15.97
C GLY A 70 18.67 7.58 -14.90
N GLY A 71 19.54 8.57 -14.72
CA GLY A 71 19.39 9.59 -13.69
C GLY A 71 18.14 10.45 -13.84
N ALA A 72 17.71 10.76 -15.07
CA ALA A 72 16.47 11.52 -15.31
C ALA A 72 15.21 10.83 -14.79
N ALA A 73 15.14 9.48 -14.86
CA ALA A 73 14.00 8.74 -14.32
C ALA A 73 13.87 8.88 -12.79
N ILE A 74 14.97 9.16 -12.09
CA ILE A 74 14.95 9.45 -10.65
C ILE A 74 14.75 10.94 -10.40
N GLY A 75 15.59 11.81 -10.98
CA GLY A 75 15.55 13.25 -10.71
C GLY A 75 14.26 13.95 -11.18
N LEU A 76 13.71 13.56 -12.32
CA LEU A 76 12.45 14.11 -12.84
C LEU A 76 11.28 13.13 -12.67
N GLY A 77 11.54 11.84 -12.82
CA GLY A 77 10.48 10.83 -12.75
C GLY A 77 9.94 10.64 -11.35
N TRP A 78 10.77 10.72 -10.29
CA TRP A 78 10.28 10.59 -8.92
C TRP A 78 9.30 11.72 -8.52
N PRO A 79 9.61 13.02 -8.66
CA PRO A 79 8.64 14.08 -8.39
C PRO A 79 7.35 13.95 -9.22
N LEU A 80 7.47 13.56 -10.50
CA LEU A 80 6.30 13.35 -11.35
C LEU A 80 5.43 12.18 -10.83
N GLY A 81 6.04 11.08 -10.42
CA GLY A 81 5.34 9.95 -9.80
C GLY A 81 4.69 10.31 -8.46
N VAL A 82 5.35 11.13 -7.63
CA VAL A 82 4.76 11.69 -6.40
C VAL A 82 3.53 12.52 -6.71
N LEU A 83 3.55 13.35 -7.75
CA LEU A 83 2.39 14.14 -8.18
C LEU A 83 1.25 13.24 -8.66
N ILE A 84 1.57 12.18 -9.43
CA ILE A 84 0.61 11.17 -9.88
C ILE A 84 -0.07 10.50 -8.68
N SER A 85 0.68 9.95 -7.71
CA SER A 85 0.08 9.35 -6.51
C SER A 85 -0.61 10.39 -5.60
N GLY A 86 -0.10 11.62 -5.58
CA GLY A 86 -0.64 12.73 -4.80
C GLY A 86 -2.05 13.14 -5.22
N VAL A 87 -2.37 13.13 -6.52
CA VAL A 87 -3.74 13.42 -6.97
C VAL A 87 -4.74 12.36 -6.48
N PHE A 88 -4.37 11.08 -6.51
CA PHE A 88 -5.21 10.02 -5.93
C PHE A 88 -5.39 10.20 -4.42
N ALA A 89 -4.29 10.42 -3.69
CA ALA A 89 -4.33 10.61 -2.24
C ALA A 89 -5.21 11.81 -1.83
N LEU A 90 -5.14 12.92 -2.57
CA LEU A 90 -5.98 14.09 -2.33
C LEU A 90 -7.47 13.78 -2.57
N ALA A 91 -7.82 13.16 -3.70
CA ALA A 91 -9.21 12.81 -4.00
C ALA A 91 -9.77 11.80 -3.00
N MET A 92 -8.98 10.79 -2.64
CA MET A 92 -9.36 9.80 -1.62
C MET A 92 -9.49 10.40 -0.24
N ALA A 93 -8.61 11.32 0.16
CA ALA A 93 -8.73 12.05 1.41
C ALA A 93 -10.08 12.79 1.50
N GLN A 94 -10.51 13.43 0.40
CA GLN A 94 -11.79 14.12 0.35
C GLN A 94 -12.98 13.17 0.57
N ILE A 95 -12.95 11.98 -0.03
CA ILE A 95 -14.01 10.98 0.10
C ILE A 95 -13.95 10.29 1.48
N GLY A 96 -12.77 9.87 1.91
CA GLY A 96 -12.54 9.21 3.20
C GLY A 96 -12.87 10.09 4.39
N SER A 97 -12.76 11.41 4.26
CA SER A 97 -13.22 12.35 5.29
C SER A 97 -14.75 12.38 5.44
N ALA A 98 -15.49 12.15 4.34
CA ALA A 98 -16.95 12.08 4.38
C ALA A 98 -17.46 10.71 4.86
N TYR A 99 -16.72 9.63 4.56
CA TYR A 99 -17.11 8.25 4.85
C TYR A 99 -15.98 7.43 5.52
N PRO A 100 -15.56 7.77 6.75
CA PRO A 100 -14.44 7.11 7.45
C PRO A 100 -14.85 5.73 8.00
N THR A 101 -14.79 4.70 7.16
CA THR A 101 -15.13 3.31 7.52
C THR A 101 -14.05 2.34 7.06
N ALA A 102 -13.90 1.21 7.74
CA ALA A 102 -12.83 0.24 7.44
C ALA A 102 -12.96 -0.36 6.05
N GLY A 103 -14.16 -0.31 5.45
CA GLY A 103 -14.38 -0.73 4.07
C GLY A 103 -13.82 0.22 3.01
N GLY A 104 -13.43 1.44 3.40
CA GLY A 104 -12.73 2.41 2.56
C GLY A 104 -13.29 2.47 1.14
N LEU A 105 -12.44 2.13 0.18
CA LEU A 105 -12.69 2.21 -1.26
C LEU A 105 -13.96 1.50 -1.72
N TYR A 106 -14.24 0.28 -1.23
CA TYR A 106 -15.43 -0.45 -1.67
C TYR A 106 -16.72 0.20 -1.14
N HIS A 107 -16.67 0.68 0.10
CA HIS A 107 -17.81 1.32 0.72
C HIS A 107 -18.12 2.64 -0.01
N TRP A 108 -17.09 3.44 -0.30
CA TRP A 108 -17.22 4.67 -1.08
C TRP A 108 -17.80 4.42 -2.48
N SER A 109 -17.29 3.41 -3.19
CA SER A 109 -17.80 3.04 -4.51
C SER A 109 -19.24 2.53 -4.49
N SER A 110 -19.68 1.93 -3.38
CA SER A 110 -21.07 1.48 -3.20
C SER A 110 -22.02 2.65 -2.97
N ILE A 111 -21.63 3.60 -2.09
CA ILE A 111 -22.43 4.79 -1.76
C ILE A 111 -22.53 5.73 -2.97
N LEU A 112 -21.38 6.05 -3.59
CA LEU A 112 -21.30 7.04 -4.67
C LEU A 112 -21.83 6.46 -6.00
N GLY A 113 -21.67 5.15 -6.20
CA GLY A 113 -22.09 4.45 -7.41
C GLY A 113 -23.25 3.50 -7.17
N THR A 114 -22.97 2.20 -7.30
CA THR A 114 -23.93 1.10 -7.20
C THR A 114 -23.31 -0.06 -6.43
N ARG A 115 -24.13 -1.06 -6.08
CA ARG A 115 -23.65 -2.32 -5.48
C ARG A 115 -22.59 -3.01 -6.34
N PHE A 116 -22.75 -2.96 -7.68
CA PHE A 116 -21.78 -3.53 -8.62
C PHE A 116 -20.43 -2.82 -8.54
N THR A 117 -20.41 -1.48 -8.59
CA THR A 117 -19.15 -0.73 -8.56
C THR A 117 -18.44 -0.89 -7.22
N GLY A 118 -19.19 -0.97 -6.13
CA GLY A 118 -18.68 -1.37 -4.82
C GLY A 118 -17.99 -2.73 -4.82
N TRP A 119 -18.69 -3.75 -5.30
CA TRP A 119 -18.19 -5.12 -5.35
C TRP A 119 -16.95 -5.28 -6.25
N VAL A 120 -16.96 -4.68 -7.44
CA VAL A 120 -15.79 -4.68 -8.34
C VAL A 120 -14.60 -3.95 -7.70
N THR A 121 -14.84 -2.82 -7.04
CA THR A 121 -13.79 -2.09 -6.30
C THR A 121 -13.21 -2.95 -5.17
N ALA A 122 -14.07 -3.68 -4.44
CA ALA A 122 -13.64 -4.57 -3.38
C ALA A 122 -12.70 -5.66 -3.89
N TRP A 123 -13.01 -6.30 -5.02
CA TRP A 123 -12.16 -7.34 -5.59
C TRP A 123 -10.86 -6.80 -6.16
N PHE A 124 -10.89 -5.65 -6.86
CA PHE A 124 -9.66 -5.00 -7.30
C PHE A 124 -8.75 -4.68 -6.11
N ASN A 125 -9.30 -4.11 -5.04
CA ASN A 125 -8.52 -3.77 -3.85
C ASN A 125 -8.03 -5.02 -3.12
N LEU A 126 -8.88 -6.02 -2.89
CA LEU A 126 -8.51 -7.24 -2.18
C LEU A 126 -7.44 -8.04 -2.93
N LEU A 127 -7.59 -8.24 -4.24
CA LEU A 127 -6.58 -8.91 -5.05
C LEU A 127 -5.29 -8.09 -5.08
N GLY A 128 -5.38 -6.77 -5.23
CA GLY A 128 -4.24 -5.87 -5.13
C GLY A 128 -3.50 -5.98 -3.79
N LEU A 129 -4.23 -6.02 -2.66
CA LEU A 129 -3.64 -6.14 -1.32
C LEU A 129 -3.00 -7.51 -1.07
N VAL A 130 -3.61 -8.60 -1.52
CA VAL A 130 -3.03 -9.96 -1.40
C VAL A 130 -1.76 -10.07 -2.24
N THR A 131 -1.79 -9.55 -3.47
CA THR A 131 -0.66 -9.62 -4.39
C THR A 131 0.48 -8.67 -3.99
N VAL A 132 0.18 -7.47 -3.48
CA VAL A 132 1.21 -6.54 -2.97
C VAL A 132 1.87 -7.05 -1.70
N LEU A 133 1.13 -7.73 -0.81
CA LEU A 133 1.74 -8.40 0.35
C LEU A 133 2.75 -9.46 -0.10
N GLY A 134 2.39 -10.27 -1.10
CA GLY A 134 3.31 -11.21 -1.73
C GLY A 134 4.53 -10.51 -2.35
N ALA A 135 4.30 -9.43 -3.10
CA ALA A 135 5.36 -8.68 -3.77
C ALA A 135 6.36 -8.04 -2.79
N ILE A 136 5.87 -7.43 -1.71
CA ILE A 136 6.69 -6.83 -0.65
C ILE A 136 7.55 -7.90 0.02
N ASN A 137 6.95 -9.03 0.40
CA ASN A 137 7.67 -10.08 1.11
C ASN A 137 8.69 -10.79 0.20
N VAL A 138 8.43 -10.89 -1.11
CA VAL A 138 9.42 -11.38 -2.09
C VAL A 138 10.55 -10.37 -2.28
N GLY A 139 10.23 -9.08 -2.38
CA GLY A 139 11.24 -8.02 -2.37
C GLY A 139 12.11 -8.07 -1.12
N THR A 140 11.50 -8.31 0.04
CA THR A 140 12.20 -8.50 1.33
C THR A 140 13.13 -9.71 1.31
N TYR A 141 12.68 -10.83 0.72
CA TYR A 141 13.53 -12.00 0.52
C TYR A 141 14.72 -11.70 -0.39
N TYR A 142 14.50 -11.09 -1.55
CA TYR A 142 15.58 -10.76 -2.48
C TYR A 142 16.55 -9.75 -1.87
N PHE A 143 16.04 -8.80 -1.09
CA PHE A 143 16.87 -7.88 -0.34
C PHE A 143 17.75 -8.62 0.68
N PHE A 144 17.14 -9.49 1.50
CA PHE A 144 17.85 -10.30 2.48
C PHE A 144 18.90 -11.21 1.83
N PHE A 145 18.55 -11.84 0.71
CA PHE A 145 19.44 -12.70 -0.05
C PHE A 145 20.63 -11.92 -0.62
N GLY A 146 20.40 -10.75 -1.23
CA GLY A 146 21.47 -9.90 -1.75
C GLY A 146 22.38 -9.33 -0.65
N ALA A 147 21.80 -8.95 0.50
CA ALA A 147 22.55 -8.38 1.61
C ALA A 147 23.35 -9.43 2.41
N PHE A 148 22.75 -10.58 2.72
CA PHE A 148 23.27 -11.53 3.71
C PHE A 148 23.45 -12.95 3.16
N GLY A 149 22.91 -13.26 1.98
CA GLY A 149 22.89 -14.63 1.43
C GLY A 149 24.28 -15.21 1.21
N GLY A 150 25.23 -14.41 0.72
CA GLY A 150 26.62 -14.84 0.55
C GLY A 150 27.33 -15.19 1.87
N MET A 151 27.04 -14.46 2.95
CA MET A 151 27.57 -14.74 4.29
C MET A 151 26.96 -16.01 4.89
N LEU A 152 25.69 -16.26 4.60
CA LEU A 152 24.93 -17.39 5.13
C LEU A 152 25.06 -18.66 4.27
N GLY A 153 25.75 -18.60 3.12
CA GLY A 153 25.83 -19.71 2.17
C GLY A 153 24.47 -20.11 1.61
N MET A 154 23.57 -19.14 1.43
CA MET A 154 22.22 -19.38 0.91
C MET A 154 22.23 -19.57 -0.60
N GLU A 155 21.41 -20.49 -1.08
CA GLU A 155 21.12 -20.67 -2.50
C GLU A 155 19.67 -20.25 -2.81
N ASP A 156 19.48 -19.45 -3.86
CA ASP A 156 18.14 -19.05 -4.29
C ASP A 156 17.42 -20.21 -4.98
N THR A 157 16.65 -20.94 -4.19
CA THR A 157 15.77 -22.02 -4.65
C THR A 157 14.33 -21.66 -4.34
N ILE A 158 13.39 -22.18 -5.14
CA ILE A 158 11.94 -21.99 -4.89
C ILE A 158 11.59 -22.40 -3.46
N THR A 159 12.14 -23.51 -2.97
CA THR A 159 11.92 -23.99 -1.60
C THR A 159 12.40 -22.98 -0.56
N THR A 160 13.61 -22.44 -0.71
CA THR A 160 14.18 -21.47 0.23
C THR A 160 13.38 -20.18 0.24
N ARG A 161 13.04 -19.65 -0.95
CA ARG A 161 12.21 -18.45 -1.11
C ARG A 161 10.85 -18.61 -0.45
N ILE A 162 10.13 -19.67 -0.76
CA ILE A 162 8.76 -19.89 -0.24
C ILE A 162 8.78 -20.19 1.26
N SER A 163 9.79 -20.91 1.76
CA SER A 163 9.94 -21.14 3.20
C SER A 163 10.20 -19.84 3.97
N PHE A 164 11.10 -18.99 3.44
CA PHE A 164 11.37 -17.67 4.00
C PHE A 164 10.10 -16.82 4.04
N LEU A 165 9.36 -16.76 2.93
CA LEU A 165 8.09 -16.02 2.83
C LEU A 165 7.03 -16.53 3.82
N ALA A 166 6.89 -17.86 3.95
CA ALA A 166 5.94 -18.45 4.88
C ALA A 166 6.26 -18.08 6.34
N VAL A 167 7.54 -18.14 6.71
CA VAL A 167 8.00 -17.72 8.04
C VAL A 167 7.80 -16.23 8.25
N LEU A 168 8.26 -15.40 7.31
CA LEU A 168 8.16 -13.93 7.38
C LEU A 168 6.70 -13.48 7.51
N THR A 169 5.84 -13.95 6.62
CA THR A 169 4.40 -13.61 6.61
C THR A 169 3.70 -14.20 7.83
N GLY A 170 4.09 -15.41 8.27
CA GLY A 170 3.56 -16.03 9.49
C GLY A 170 3.86 -15.22 10.74
N VAL A 171 5.07 -14.67 10.87
CA VAL A 171 5.43 -13.77 11.98
C VAL A 171 4.65 -12.46 11.90
N GLN A 172 4.52 -11.86 10.70
CA GLN A 172 3.70 -10.66 10.50
C GLN A 172 2.23 -10.88 10.87
N ALA A 173 1.66 -12.04 10.51
CA ALA A 173 0.31 -12.46 10.85
C ALA A 173 0.14 -12.67 12.36
N LEU A 174 1.13 -13.32 13.00
CA LEU A 174 1.12 -13.58 14.42
C LEU A 174 1.14 -12.28 15.24
N ILE A 175 1.96 -11.30 14.84
CA ILE A 175 1.99 -9.98 15.48
C ILE A 175 0.63 -9.29 15.35
N ASN A 176 0.01 -9.34 14.15
CA ASN A 176 -1.32 -8.79 13.91
C ASN A 176 -2.43 -9.48 14.71
N HIS A 177 -2.26 -10.77 14.99
CA HIS A 177 -3.20 -11.55 15.81
C HIS A 177 -3.22 -11.05 17.26
N PHE A 178 -2.05 -10.79 17.87
CA PHE A 178 -1.93 -10.39 19.28
C PHE A 178 -2.48 -8.99 19.64
N GLY A 179 -3.12 -8.29 18.69
CA GLY A 179 -3.96 -7.13 18.96
C GLY A 179 -3.41 -5.81 18.42
N ILE A 180 -4.33 -4.87 18.20
CA ILE A 180 -4.06 -3.58 17.54
C ILE A 180 -3.04 -2.71 18.29
N GLY A 181 -2.90 -2.87 19.61
CA GLY A 181 -1.95 -2.09 20.41
C GLY A 181 -0.48 -2.42 20.13
N LEU A 182 -0.15 -3.68 19.85
CA LEU A 182 1.21 -4.08 19.45
C LEU A 182 1.47 -3.62 18.01
N THR A 183 0.52 -3.86 17.11
CA THR A 183 0.61 -3.40 15.71
C THR A 183 0.82 -1.90 15.63
N ALA A 184 0.03 -1.09 16.34
CA ALA A 184 0.16 0.37 16.35
C ALA A 184 1.56 0.82 16.82
N LYS A 185 2.09 0.25 17.91
CA LYS A 185 3.43 0.58 18.40
C LYS A 185 4.54 0.22 17.41
N LEU A 186 4.43 -0.95 16.77
CA LEU A 186 5.40 -1.39 15.77
C LEU A 186 5.33 -0.55 14.50
N THR A 187 4.13 -0.13 14.12
CA THR A 187 3.91 0.77 13.00
C THR A 187 4.41 2.19 13.29
N ASP A 188 4.22 2.71 14.50
CA ASP A 188 4.80 3.98 14.93
C ASP A 188 6.34 3.92 14.87
N PHE A 189 6.91 2.86 15.45
CA PHE A 189 8.36 2.59 15.38
C PHE A 189 8.85 2.48 13.93
N SER A 190 8.12 1.78 13.06
CA SER A 190 8.41 1.66 11.64
C SER A 190 8.52 3.02 10.97
N GLY A 191 7.61 3.95 11.27
CA GLY A 191 7.67 5.31 10.74
C GLY A 191 8.96 6.03 11.10
N TYR A 192 9.36 5.99 12.37
CA TYR A 192 10.64 6.57 12.81
C TYR A 192 11.86 5.86 12.21
N LEU A 193 11.83 4.52 12.15
CA LEU A 193 12.92 3.73 11.60
C LEU A 193 13.15 4.02 10.13
N ILE A 194 12.08 4.11 9.32
CA ILE A 194 12.17 4.44 7.90
C ILE A 194 12.80 5.83 7.72
N PHE A 195 12.36 6.83 8.48
CA PHE A 195 12.95 8.17 8.41
C PHE A 195 14.42 8.19 8.80
N ALA A 196 14.76 7.60 9.95
CA ALA A 196 16.13 7.55 10.45
C ALA A 196 17.05 6.81 9.46
N THR A 197 16.62 5.67 8.96
CA THR A 197 17.40 4.86 8.01
C THR A 197 17.56 5.58 6.68
N ALA A 198 16.51 6.21 6.15
CA ALA A 198 16.60 7.01 4.92
C ALA A 198 17.56 8.20 5.07
N LEU A 199 17.54 8.89 6.22
CA LEU A 199 18.45 9.98 6.51
C LEU A 199 19.91 9.52 6.60
N VAL A 200 20.18 8.43 7.32
CA VAL A 200 21.54 7.88 7.45
C VAL A 200 22.03 7.38 6.10
N LEU A 201 21.20 6.66 5.33
CA LEU A 201 21.52 6.21 3.99
C LEU A 201 21.83 7.40 3.06
N THR A 202 21.00 8.44 3.09
CA THR A 202 21.23 9.67 2.30
C THR A 202 22.56 10.31 2.66
N ALA A 203 22.83 10.53 3.95
CA ALA A 203 24.05 11.14 4.42
C ALA A 203 25.28 10.30 4.03
N ALA A 204 25.18 8.98 4.14
CA ALA A 204 26.23 8.05 3.73
C ALA A 204 26.48 8.11 2.22
N CYS A 205 25.42 8.05 1.40
CA CYS A 205 25.52 8.17 -0.06
C CYS A 205 26.21 9.47 -0.47
N LEU A 206 25.86 10.59 0.16
CA LEU A 206 26.50 11.88 -0.11
C LEU A 206 27.96 11.92 0.39
N ALA A 207 28.26 11.39 1.58
CA ALA A 207 29.61 11.39 2.14
C ALA A 207 30.59 10.52 1.32
N PHE A 208 30.10 9.43 0.73
CA PHE A 208 30.88 8.52 -0.10
C PHE A 208 30.67 8.73 -1.60
N ALA A 209 30.02 9.81 -2.02
CA ALA A 209 29.88 10.15 -3.44
C ALA A 209 31.25 10.53 -4.04
N PRO A 210 31.61 10.02 -5.23
CA PRO A 210 32.85 10.41 -5.90
C PRO A 210 32.82 11.85 -6.43
N SER A 211 31.64 12.33 -6.84
CA SER A 211 31.41 13.71 -7.27
C SER A 211 29.95 14.11 -7.03
N TYR A 212 29.69 15.41 -6.92
CA TYR A 212 28.33 15.98 -6.79
C TYR A 212 27.85 16.55 -8.13
N GLU A 213 27.93 15.75 -9.19
CA GLU A 213 27.46 16.14 -10.53
C GLU A 213 25.93 16.10 -10.60
N ILE A 214 25.28 17.14 -10.08
CA ILE A 214 23.82 17.28 -10.02
C ILE A 214 23.17 17.16 -11.41
N GLY A 215 23.88 17.54 -12.48
CA GLY A 215 23.43 17.38 -13.87
C GLY A 215 23.02 15.95 -14.24
N ARG A 216 23.59 14.93 -13.58
CA ARG A 216 23.24 13.51 -13.80
C ARG A 216 21.78 13.21 -13.47
N LEU A 217 21.18 13.93 -12.52
CA LEU A 217 19.77 13.78 -12.15
C LEU A 217 18.81 14.23 -13.26
N PHE A 218 19.30 15.00 -14.23
CA PHE A 218 18.50 15.57 -15.32
C PHE A 218 18.95 15.07 -16.70
N THR A 219 19.94 14.17 -16.73
CA THR A 219 20.50 13.64 -17.97
C THR A 219 19.66 12.46 -18.45
N PHE A 220 19.14 12.58 -19.67
CA PHE A 220 18.42 11.51 -20.34
C PHE A 220 19.39 10.64 -21.12
N THR A 221 19.51 9.38 -20.70
CA THR A 221 20.24 8.34 -21.44
C THR A 221 19.33 7.15 -21.59
N ASN A 222 19.26 6.55 -22.78
CA ASN A 222 18.44 5.39 -23.03
C ASN A 222 19.21 4.11 -22.70
N TYR A 223 18.84 3.47 -21.59
CA TYR A 223 19.41 2.19 -21.18
C TYR A 223 18.48 1.00 -21.47
N SER A 224 17.40 1.19 -22.23
CA SER A 224 16.53 0.06 -22.57
C SER A 224 17.28 -1.02 -23.37
N GLY A 225 16.79 -2.26 -23.32
CA GLY A 225 17.42 -3.47 -23.87
C GLY A 225 18.72 -3.87 -23.18
N GLU A 226 19.69 -4.38 -23.96
CA GLU A 226 20.92 -4.98 -23.43
C GLU A 226 21.75 -4.01 -22.54
N ALA A 227 21.73 -2.72 -22.87
CA ALA A 227 22.44 -1.69 -22.10
C ALA A 227 21.97 -1.59 -20.63
N GLY A 228 20.71 -1.97 -20.36
CA GLY A 228 20.08 -1.96 -19.05
C GLY A 228 19.72 -3.35 -18.57
N ALA A 229 20.51 -4.36 -18.92
CA ALA A 229 20.31 -5.75 -18.52
C ALA A 229 18.93 -6.32 -18.92
N ASN A 230 18.33 -5.79 -19.99
CA ASN A 230 17.01 -6.19 -20.49
C ASN A 230 15.88 -6.07 -19.47
N VAL A 231 15.98 -5.16 -18.48
CA VAL A 231 14.88 -4.83 -17.57
C VAL A 231 13.66 -4.35 -18.36
N TRP A 232 13.93 -3.49 -19.35
CA TRP A 232 12.97 -3.05 -20.36
C TRP A 232 13.43 -3.51 -21.74
N PRO A 233 12.53 -3.89 -22.66
CA PRO A 233 12.87 -4.09 -24.07
C PRO A 233 13.36 -2.78 -24.70
N GLN A 234 14.08 -2.87 -25.82
CA GLN A 234 14.52 -1.67 -26.57
C GLN A 234 13.33 -0.79 -26.96
N VAL A 235 13.31 0.45 -26.47
CA VAL A 235 12.26 1.45 -26.73
C VAL A 235 12.87 2.85 -26.88
N SER A 236 12.07 3.86 -27.25
CA SER A 236 12.56 5.23 -27.36
C SER A 236 12.90 5.84 -26.00
N THR A 237 13.79 6.83 -25.95
CA THR A 237 14.23 7.47 -24.70
C THR A 237 13.07 8.05 -23.88
N GLY A 238 12.12 8.71 -24.55
CA GLY A 238 10.92 9.24 -23.89
C GLY A 238 10.06 8.13 -23.29
N TRP A 239 9.96 6.99 -23.96
CA TRP A 239 9.23 5.84 -23.45
C TRP A 239 9.95 5.16 -22.28
N ALA A 240 11.27 5.01 -22.38
CA ALA A 240 12.10 4.49 -21.28
C ALA A 240 11.98 5.35 -20.01
N PHE A 241 11.84 6.68 -20.16
CA PHE A 241 11.57 7.58 -19.04
C PHE A 241 10.18 7.32 -18.42
N LEU A 242 9.15 7.19 -19.26
CA LEU A 242 7.79 6.90 -18.78
C LEU A 242 7.70 5.55 -18.08
N LEU A 243 8.37 4.50 -18.59
CA LEU A 243 8.47 3.20 -17.91
C LEU A 243 9.20 3.32 -16.57
N GLY A 244 10.21 4.19 -16.47
CA GLY A 244 10.89 4.52 -15.22
C GLY A 244 9.97 5.12 -14.13
N LEU A 245 8.81 5.69 -14.50
CA LEU A 245 7.81 6.17 -13.53
C LEU A 245 7.18 5.04 -12.71
N LEU A 246 7.31 3.78 -13.14
CA LEU A 246 6.84 2.64 -12.35
C LEU A 246 7.55 2.52 -11.00
N LEU A 247 8.79 3.02 -10.87
CA LEU A 247 9.51 3.10 -9.59
C LEU A 247 8.73 3.91 -8.54
N PRO A 248 8.46 5.22 -8.75
CA PRO A 248 7.70 6.00 -7.79
C PRO A 248 6.22 5.58 -7.71
N ILE A 249 5.58 5.13 -8.79
CA ILE A 249 4.18 4.69 -8.78
C ILE A 249 4.00 3.44 -7.89
N TYR A 250 4.92 2.47 -8.01
CA TYR A 250 4.91 1.28 -7.15
C TYR A 250 5.28 1.63 -5.71
N THR A 251 6.27 2.49 -5.50
CA THR A 251 6.72 2.85 -4.15
C THR A 251 5.64 3.63 -3.40
N ILE A 252 5.07 4.66 -4.03
CA ILE A 252 4.07 5.55 -3.42
C ILE A 252 2.67 4.98 -3.68
N THR A 253 2.49 3.76 -3.19
CA THR A 253 1.21 3.07 -3.07
C THR A 253 0.97 2.70 -1.61
N GLY A 254 -0.28 2.47 -1.22
CA GLY A 254 -0.60 2.05 0.16
C GLY A 254 -1.00 3.18 1.12
N TYR A 255 -1.21 4.40 0.63
CA TYR A 255 -1.85 5.46 1.43
C TYR A 255 -3.30 5.13 1.81
N ASP A 256 -3.94 4.16 1.14
CA ASP A 256 -5.26 3.65 1.48
C ASP A 256 -5.30 2.85 2.80
N ALA A 257 -4.14 2.45 3.35
CA ALA A 257 -4.02 1.80 4.66
C ALA A 257 -4.69 2.61 5.80
N SER A 258 -4.59 3.94 5.72
CA SER A 258 -5.27 4.85 6.63
C SER A 258 -6.80 4.65 6.62
N ALA A 259 -7.40 4.32 5.48
CA ALA A 259 -8.84 4.07 5.39
C ALA A 259 -9.22 2.71 6.00
N HIS A 260 -8.44 1.66 5.71
CA HIS A 260 -8.70 0.31 6.20
C HIS A 260 -8.69 0.23 7.73
N THR A 261 -7.93 1.12 8.38
CA THR A 261 -7.83 1.22 9.85
C THR A 261 -8.68 2.34 10.46
N SER A 262 -9.60 2.93 9.70
CA SER A 262 -10.40 4.08 10.16
C SER A 262 -11.32 3.76 11.34
N GLU A 263 -11.85 2.53 11.44
CA GLU A 263 -12.65 2.06 12.59
C GLU A 263 -11.81 1.89 13.88
N GLU A 264 -10.49 1.73 13.74
CA GLU A 264 -9.49 1.65 14.84
C GLU A 264 -8.85 3.02 15.14
N THR A 265 -9.15 4.04 14.35
CA THR A 265 -8.53 5.38 14.40
C THR A 265 -9.38 6.38 15.17
N ARG A 266 -8.74 7.23 15.98
CA ARG A 266 -9.38 8.35 16.69
C ARG A 266 -9.58 9.54 15.76
N ASP A 267 -10.74 10.21 15.84
CA ASP A 267 -11.09 11.35 14.98
C ASP A 267 -10.93 11.01 13.49
N ALA A 268 -11.48 9.85 13.10
CA ALA A 268 -11.16 9.22 11.82
C ALA A 268 -11.48 10.13 10.61
N ALA A 269 -12.55 10.92 10.69
CA ALA A 269 -12.95 11.86 9.63
C ALA A 269 -11.88 12.93 9.32
N ARG A 270 -10.96 13.22 10.26
CA ARG A 270 -9.85 14.17 10.08
C ARG A 270 -8.48 13.48 10.02
N SER A 271 -8.28 12.43 10.81
CA SER A 271 -7.01 11.71 10.89
C SER A 271 -6.71 10.89 9.63
N VAL A 272 -7.72 10.23 9.04
CA VAL A 272 -7.57 9.43 7.81
C VAL A 272 -7.11 10.28 6.60
N PRO A 273 -7.78 11.40 6.25
CA PRO A 273 -7.33 12.22 5.12
C PRO A 273 -5.94 12.84 5.35
N GLN A 274 -5.63 13.23 6.59
CA GLN A 274 -4.30 13.71 6.96
C GLN A 274 -3.25 12.62 6.80
N GLY A 275 -3.52 11.41 7.28
CA GLY A 275 -2.63 10.26 7.15
C GLY A 275 -2.28 9.97 5.70
N MET A 276 -3.30 9.89 4.82
CA MET A 276 -3.13 9.67 3.38
C MET A 276 -2.24 10.71 2.70
N VAL A 277 -2.55 12.00 2.89
CA VAL A 277 -1.85 13.08 2.18
C VAL A 277 -0.44 13.24 2.73
N MET A 278 -0.29 13.25 4.06
CA MET A 278 1.02 13.45 4.68
C MET A 278 1.97 12.28 4.43
N SER A 279 1.46 11.04 4.36
CA SER A 279 2.32 9.89 4.02
C SER A 279 2.89 10.00 2.62
N VAL A 280 2.11 10.48 1.65
CA VAL A 280 2.59 10.75 0.28
C VAL A 280 3.60 11.90 0.25
N VAL A 281 3.29 13.02 0.92
CA VAL A 281 4.18 14.19 0.94
C VAL A 281 5.53 13.85 1.54
N TRP A 282 5.57 13.24 2.72
CA TRP A 282 6.82 12.91 3.40
C TRP A 282 7.60 11.82 2.68
N SER A 283 6.93 10.78 2.18
CA SER A 283 7.61 9.76 1.37
C SER A 283 8.17 10.34 0.09
N GLY A 284 7.44 11.26 -0.55
CA GLY A 284 7.89 11.96 -1.75
C GLY A 284 9.14 12.78 -1.50
N VAL A 285 9.19 13.57 -0.42
CA VAL A 285 10.35 14.41 -0.09
C VAL A 285 11.56 13.55 0.32
N PHE A 286 11.43 12.68 1.30
CA PHE A 286 12.56 11.89 1.81
C PHE A 286 13.04 10.86 0.79
N GLY A 287 12.12 10.21 0.08
CA GLY A 287 12.47 9.30 -1.00
C GLY A 287 13.19 10.01 -2.14
N TYR A 288 12.79 11.24 -2.47
CA TYR A 288 13.47 12.02 -3.51
C TYR A 288 14.92 12.34 -3.14
N VAL A 289 15.13 12.86 -1.94
CA VAL A 289 16.48 13.21 -1.46
C VAL A 289 17.36 11.96 -1.36
N MET A 290 16.81 10.85 -0.84
CA MET A 290 17.51 9.57 -0.72
C MET A 290 17.92 9.00 -2.07
N LEU A 291 17.01 8.96 -3.05
CA LEU A 291 17.30 8.41 -4.38
C LEU A 291 18.24 9.32 -5.17
N CYS A 292 18.10 10.64 -5.05
CA CYS A 292 19.06 11.58 -5.63
C CYS A 292 20.47 11.39 -5.06
N ALA A 293 20.59 11.24 -3.73
CA ALA A 293 21.86 10.95 -3.09
C ALA A 293 22.47 9.63 -3.59
N PHE A 294 21.64 8.59 -3.76
CA PHE A 294 22.08 7.31 -4.33
C PHE A 294 22.60 7.46 -5.77
N VAL A 295 21.91 8.23 -6.63
CA VAL A 295 22.39 8.51 -8.00
C VAL A 295 23.73 9.24 -8.02
N LEU A 296 23.93 10.20 -7.11
CA LEU A 296 25.21 10.92 -6.97
C LEU A 296 26.32 10.01 -6.43
N MET A 297 25.98 9.04 -5.59
CA MET A 297 26.92 8.04 -5.08
C MET A 297 27.40 7.07 -6.17
N ILE A 298 26.55 6.71 -7.13
CA ILE A 298 26.87 5.78 -8.22
C ILE A 298 28.11 6.28 -9.00
N PRO A 299 29.17 5.46 -9.15
CA PRO A 299 30.38 5.85 -9.90
C PRO A 299 30.09 6.21 -11.36
N ASN A 300 29.36 5.36 -12.07
CA ASN A 300 29.04 5.49 -13.48
C ASN A 300 27.64 4.94 -13.75
N MET A 301 26.81 5.66 -14.50
CA MET A 301 25.41 5.26 -14.76
C MET A 301 25.30 4.13 -15.80
N ASP A 302 26.22 4.06 -16.77
CA ASP A 302 26.24 2.99 -17.77
C ASP A 302 26.50 1.62 -17.12
N ASP A 303 27.43 1.56 -16.16
CA ASP A 303 27.70 0.33 -15.43
C ASP A 303 26.59 -0.01 -14.43
N ALA A 304 25.97 1.00 -13.82
CA ALA A 304 24.81 0.82 -12.96
C ALA A 304 23.61 0.23 -13.73
N ALA A 305 23.35 0.69 -14.95
CA ALA A 305 22.27 0.19 -15.79
C ALA A 305 22.44 -1.30 -16.13
N LYS A 306 23.69 -1.74 -16.39
CA LYS A 306 24.03 -3.15 -16.65
C LYS A 306 23.84 -4.07 -15.43
N GLN A 307 23.77 -3.53 -14.21
CA GLN A 307 23.50 -4.35 -13.02
C GLN A 307 22.04 -4.80 -12.92
N GLY A 308 21.11 -4.12 -13.61
CA GLY A 308 19.68 -4.38 -13.49
C GLY A 308 19.22 -4.36 -12.02
N TRP A 309 18.55 -5.43 -11.58
CA TRP A 309 18.03 -5.57 -10.21
C TRP A 309 19.12 -5.63 -9.12
N ASN A 310 20.39 -5.85 -9.48
CA ASN A 310 21.51 -5.86 -8.53
C ASN A 310 22.14 -4.47 -8.30
N VAL A 311 21.62 -3.41 -8.94
CA VAL A 311 22.23 -2.06 -8.93
C VAL A 311 22.46 -1.49 -7.53
N PHE A 312 21.56 -1.77 -6.59
CA PHE A 312 21.68 -1.30 -5.21
C PHE A 312 22.90 -1.92 -4.51
N PHE A 313 22.98 -3.24 -4.50
CA PHE A 313 24.07 -3.97 -3.83
C PHE A 313 25.41 -3.65 -4.47
N TRP A 314 25.48 -3.63 -5.80
CA TRP A 314 26.69 -3.25 -6.52
C TRP A 314 27.20 -1.85 -6.14
N ALA A 315 26.32 -0.84 -6.09
CA ALA A 315 26.72 0.52 -5.75
C ALA A 315 27.16 0.64 -4.28
N MET A 316 26.46 -0.07 -3.38
CA MET A 316 26.80 -0.12 -1.96
C MET A 316 28.14 -0.82 -1.73
N ASP A 317 28.43 -1.94 -2.41
CA ASP A 317 29.71 -2.64 -2.31
C ASP A 317 30.87 -1.83 -2.89
N ALA A 318 30.61 -1.05 -3.96
CA ALA A 318 31.63 -0.22 -4.60
C ALA A 318 32.03 1.01 -3.77
N ARG A 319 31.14 1.53 -2.91
CA ARG A 319 31.31 2.85 -2.25
C ARG A 319 31.24 2.82 -0.74
N MET A 320 30.46 1.94 -0.15
CA MET A 320 30.11 2.01 1.27
C MET A 320 31.13 1.25 2.12
N PRO A 321 31.61 1.83 3.24
CA PRO A 321 32.42 1.09 4.20
C PRO A 321 31.67 -0.12 4.76
N GLY A 322 32.37 -1.26 4.91
CA GLY A 322 31.76 -2.54 5.27
C GLY A 322 30.84 -2.47 6.49
N VAL A 323 31.30 -1.93 7.62
CA VAL A 323 30.48 -1.87 8.86
C VAL A 323 29.22 -1.00 8.67
N LEU A 324 29.34 0.15 8.03
CA LEU A 324 28.20 1.04 7.79
C LEU A 324 27.19 0.40 6.83
N LYS A 325 27.68 -0.28 5.79
CA LYS A 325 26.87 -1.04 4.83
C LYS A 325 26.03 -2.10 5.54
N GLU A 326 26.62 -2.92 6.41
CA GLU A 326 25.90 -3.97 7.14
C GLU A 326 24.84 -3.41 8.10
N ILE A 327 25.14 -2.31 8.80
CA ILE A 327 24.16 -1.63 9.67
C ILE A 327 22.97 -1.12 8.85
N LEU A 328 23.24 -0.49 7.70
CA LEU A 328 22.19 -0.01 6.79
C LEU A 328 21.36 -1.17 6.22
N TYR A 329 22.00 -2.25 5.80
CA TYR A 329 21.30 -3.44 5.31
C TYR A 329 20.38 -4.02 6.37
N PHE A 330 20.84 -4.13 7.62
CA PHE A 330 20.00 -4.62 8.70
C PHE A 330 18.80 -3.69 8.95
N ALA A 331 19.03 -2.37 9.02
CA ALA A 331 17.96 -1.40 9.23
C ALA A 331 16.93 -1.37 8.08
N ILE A 332 17.38 -1.49 6.83
CA ILE A 332 16.51 -1.61 5.65
C ILE A 332 15.69 -2.89 5.73
N PHE A 333 16.32 -4.03 6.04
CA PHE A 333 15.62 -5.31 6.18
C PHE A 333 14.50 -5.25 7.22
N ILE A 334 14.76 -4.68 8.40
CA ILE A 334 13.73 -4.49 9.44
C ILE A 334 12.62 -3.55 8.95
N SER A 335 12.97 -2.49 8.21
CA SER A 335 11.98 -1.58 7.62
C SER A 335 11.07 -2.28 6.60
N GLN A 336 11.62 -3.15 5.75
CA GLN A 336 10.85 -3.95 4.78
C GLN A 336 9.96 -4.98 5.48
N PHE A 337 10.44 -5.61 6.56
CA PHE A 337 9.62 -6.50 7.39
C PHE A 337 8.41 -5.80 7.99
N LEU A 338 8.60 -4.59 8.54
CA LEU A 338 7.54 -3.77 9.12
C LEU A 338 6.57 -3.22 8.06
N CYS A 339 7.05 -2.98 6.84
CA CYS A 339 6.21 -2.68 5.69
C CYS A 339 5.21 -3.83 5.42
N GLY A 340 5.68 -5.07 5.33
CA GLY A 340 4.80 -6.23 5.16
C GLY A 340 3.84 -6.44 6.35
N LEU A 341 4.29 -6.16 7.59
CA LEU A 341 3.42 -6.17 8.77
C LEU A 341 2.23 -5.20 8.64
N ALA A 342 2.49 -3.98 8.17
CA ALA A 342 1.45 -2.98 7.93
C ALA A 342 0.51 -3.43 6.80
N THR A 343 1.03 -4.06 5.74
CA THR A 343 0.20 -4.63 4.65
C THR A 343 -0.69 -5.77 5.11
N VAL A 344 -0.24 -6.64 6.02
CA VAL A 344 -1.09 -7.67 6.66
C VAL A 344 -2.27 -7.02 7.40
N THR A 345 -2.03 -5.86 8.02
CA THR A 345 -3.10 -5.08 8.67
C THR A 345 -4.13 -4.65 7.63
N SER A 346 -3.71 -3.99 6.55
CA SER A 346 -4.62 -3.52 5.50
C SER A 346 -5.42 -4.65 4.84
N VAL A 347 -4.77 -5.75 4.42
CA VAL A 347 -5.46 -6.87 3.76
C VAL A 347 -6.49 -7.54 4.67
N SER A 348 -6.16 -7.68 5.96
CA SER A 348 -7.07 -8.30 6.92
C SER A 348 -8.29 -7.44 7.21
N ARG A 349 -8.13 -6.11 7.30
CA ARG A 349 -9.24 -5.17 7.56
C ARG A 349 -10.16 -5.05 6.35
N MET A 350 -9.59 -4.95 5.15
CA MET A 350 -10.35 -4.94 3.92
C MET A 350 -11.16 -6.23 3.75
N MET A 351 -10.54 -7.39 4.01
CA MET A 351 -11.21 -8.69 3.92
C MET A 351 -12.31 -8.86 4.97
N PHE A 352 -12.07 -8.42 6.20
CA PHE A 352 -13.06 -8.38 7.27
C PHE A 352 -14.26 -7.52 6.87
N ALA A 353 -14.03 -6.29 6.43
CA ALA A 353 -15.09 -5.37 6.04
C ALA A 353 -15.92 -5.91 4.87
N PHE A 354 -15.25 -6.43 3.84
CA PHE A 354 -15.94 -7.02 2.69
C PHE A 354 -16.72 -8.30 3.03
N ALA A 355 -16.18 -9.14 3.94
CA ALA A 355 -16.89 -10.28 4.48
C ALA A 355 -18.11 -9.88 5.32
N ARG A 356 -18.02 -8.81 6.12
CA ARG A 356 -19.12 -8.29 6.95
C ARG A 356 -20.34 -7.91 6.11
N ASP A 357 -20.13 -7.43 4.88
CA ASP A 357 -21.18 -7.11 3.92
C ASP A 357 -21.53 -8.28 2.97
N GLY A 358 -21.04 -9.49 3.25
CA GLY A 358 -21.41 -10.72 2.56
C GLY A 358 -20.72 -10.93 1.20
N GLY A 359 -19.71 -10.14 0.86
CA GLY A 359 -19.05 -10.17 -0.45
C GLY A 359 -18.01 -11.28 -0.67
N LEU A 360 -17.72 -12.08 0.37
CA LEU A 360 -16.78 -13.20 0.29
C LEU A 360 -17.45 -14.57 0.53
N PRO A 361 -16.90 -15.65 -0.03
CA PRO A 361 -17.25 -17.00 0.41
C PRO A 361 -16.85 -17.18 1.89
N ALA A 362 -17.63 -17.97 2.63
CA ALA A 362 -17.44 -18.16 4.08
C ALA A 362 -17.38 -16.84 4.88
N SER A 363 -18.16 -15.84 4.45
CA SER A 363 -18.22 -14.50 5.04
C SER A 363 -18.47 -14.51 6.56
N SER A 364 -19.27 -15.44 7.08
CA SER A 364 -19.55 -15.56 8.51
C SER A 364 -18.32 -15.86 9.37
N LEU A 365 -17.31 -16.54 8.81
CA LEU A 365 -16.05 -16.83 9.51
C LEU A 365 -15.09 -15.63 9.41
N LEU A 366 -14.98 -15.04 8.22
CA LEU A 366 -14.06 -13.94 7.94
C LEU A 366 -14.50 -12.61 8.59
N ALA A 367 -15.80 -12.44 8.82
CA ALA A 367 -16.38 -11.27 9.47
C ALA A 367 -16.37 -11.36 11.01
N LYS A 368 -15.77 -12.39 11.62
CA LYS A 368 -15.76 -12.55 13.08
C LYS A 368 -14.58 -11.82 13.72
N VAL A 369 -14.86 -10.96 14.69
CA VAL A 369 -13.85 -10.31 15.54
C VAL A 369 -13.61 -11.13 16.82
N SER A 370 -12.35 -11.25 17.24
CA SER A 370 -12.00 -11.88 18.52
C SER A 370 -12.38 -10.97 19.70
N PRO A 371 -13.18 -11.43 20.68
CA PRO A 371 -13.50 -10.63 21.87
C PRO A 371 -12.27 -10.28 22.72
N SER A 372 -11.26 -11.16 22.76
CA SER A 372 -10.06 -10.96 23.58
C SER A 372 -9.06 -9.97 22.97
N TYR A 373 -8.93 -9.97 21.64
CA TYR A 373 -7.91 -9.17 20.94
C TYR A 373 -8.48 -7.99 20.14
N ARG A 374 -9.82 -7.93 19.97
CA ARG A 374 -10.53 -6.95 19.13
C ARG A 374 -9.98 -6.89 17.69
N THR A 375 -9.54 -8.03 17.15
CA THR A 375 -8.98 -8.17 15.80
C THR A 375 -9.68 -9.27 14.98
N PRO A 376 -9.73 -9.15 13.63
CA PRO A 376 -10.33 -10.15 12.76
C PRO A 376 -9.36 -11.30 12.44
N VAL A 377 -9.17 -12.21 13.40
CA VAL A 377 -8.15 -13.27 13.35
C VAL A 377 -8.27 -14.15 12.10
N ALA A 378 -9.48 -14.55 11.71
CA ALA A 378 -9.69 -15.36 10.52
C ALA A 378 -9.21 -14.65 9.24
N ALA A 379 -9.55 -13.36 9.09
CA ALA A 379 -9.13 -12.56 7.95
C ALA A 379 -7.61 -12.35 7.90
N ILE A 380 -6.94 -12.20 9.05
CA ILE A 380 -5.48 -12.08 9.15
C ILE A 380 -4.79 -13.32 8.57
N TRP A 381 -5.17 -14.51 9.05
CA TRP A 381 -4.54 -15.76 8.61
C TRP A 381 -4.92 -16.11 7.18
N THR A 382 -6.18 -15.91 6.78
CA THR A 382 -6.61 -16.15 5.40
C THR A 382 -5.84 -15.26 4.42
N GLY A 383 -5.69 -13.95 4.70
CA GLY A 383 -4.96 -13.05 3.81
C GLY A 383 -3.49 -13.39 3.68
N SER A 384 -2.87 -13.75 4.80
CA SER A 384 -1.48 -14.17 4.87
C SER A 384 -1.24 -15.48 4.10
N ILE A 385 -2.10 -16.48 4.30
CA ILE A 385 -2.02 -17.77 3.60
C ILE A 385 -2.25 -17.56 2.09
N LEU A 386 -3.25 -16.77 1.71
CA LEU A 386 -3.52 -16.48 0.30
C LEU A 386 -2.33 -15.79 -0.37
N ALA A 387 -1.67 -14.84 0.30
CA ALA A 387 -0.48 -14.19 -0.25
C ALA A 387 0.68 -15.18 -0.47
N VAL A 388 0.95 -16.08 0.49
CA VAL A 388 2.00 -17.10 0.35
C VAL A 388 1.64 -18.12 -0.74
N LEU A 389 0.40 -18.62 -0.77
CA LEU A 389 -0.07 -19.55 -1.80
C LEU A 389 -0.04 -18.91 -3.19
N PHE A 390 -0.38 -17.63 -3.27
CA PHE A 390 -0.33 -16.86 -4.50
C PHE A 390 1.11 -16.79 -5.05
N VAL A 391 2.08 -16.42 -4.21
CA VAL A 391 3.50 -16.38 -4.62
C VAL A 391 4.02 -17.78 -4.95
N TRP A 392 3.65 -18.80 -4.19
CA TRP A 392 4.01 -20.18 -4.47
C TRP A 392 3.46 -20.64 -5.83
N GLY A 393 2.17 -20.46 -6.07
CA GLY A 393 1.52 -20.86 -7.33
C GLY A 393 2.10 -20.14 -8.54
N THR A 394 2.32 -18.82 -8.43
CA THR A 394 2.93 -18.04 -9.53
C THR A 394 4.41 -18.34 -9.74
N SER A 395 5.13 -18.78 -8.70
CA SER A 395 6.52 -19.22 -8.83
C SER A 395 6.70 -20.51 -9.64
N LEU A 396 5.63 -21.31 -9.80
CA LEU A 396 5.65 -22.57 -10.53
C LEU A 396 5.30 -22.41 -12.03
N VAL A 397 4.88 -21.22 -12.44
CA VAL A 397 4.36 -20.97 -13.78
C VAL A 397 5.22 -19.93 -14.49
N SER A 398 5.63 -20.24 -15.71
CA SER A 398 6.22 -19.27 -16.64
C SER A 398 5.28 -19.10 -17.83
N ILE A 399 5.01 -17.85 -18.21
CA ILE A 399 4.15 -17.52 -19.35
C ILE A 399 5.00 -16.76 -20.37
N GLY A 400 5.14 -17.32 -21.58
CA GLY A 400 5.92 -16.68 -22.64
C GLY A 400 7.42 -16.49 -22.31
N GLY A 401 7.98 -17.34 -21.43
CA GLY A 401 9.37 -17.21 -20.97
C GLY A 401 9.59 -16.23 -19.82
N THR A 402 8.56 -15.46 -19.43
CA THR A 402 8.58 -14.58 -18.27
C THR A 402 7.98 -15.29 -17.05
N SER A 403 8.57 -15.07 -15.88
CA SER A 403 8.01 -15.56 -14.61
C SER A 403 6.60 -14.98 -14.38
N ALA A 404 5.61 -15.83 -14.08
CA ALA A 404 4.25 -15.36 -13.78
C ALA A 404 4.21 -14.42 -12.57
N TYR A 405 5.18 -14.55 -11.65
CA TYR A 405 5.34 -13.62 -10.54
C TYR A 405 5.56 -12.17 -11.00
N SER A 406 6.50 -11.93 -11.92
CA SER A 406 6.82 -10.58 -12.40
C SER A 406 5.62 -9.94 -13.10
N ILE A 407 4.85 -10.74 -13.86
CA ILE A 407 3.61 -10.30 -14.50
C ILE A 407 2.59 -9.86 -13.45
N VAL A 408 2.44 -10.59 -12.35
CA VAL A 408 1.41 -10.26 -11.35
C VAL A 408 1.82 -9.11 -10.44
N VAL A 409 3.12 -8.89 -10.17
CA VAL A 409 3.55 -7.63 -9.52
C VAL A 409 3.08 -6.41 -10.33
N SER A 410 3.11 -6.51 -11.66
CA SER A 410 2.57 -5.44 -12.53
C SER A 410 1.04 -5.34 -12.48
N CYS A 411 0.32 -6.48 -12.46
CA CYS A 411 -1.13 -6.47 -12.25
C CYS A 411 -1.54 -5.87 -10.89
N THR A 412 -0.71 -6.05 -9.86
CA THR A 412 -0.95 -5.55 -8.50
C THR A 412 -1.17 -4.05 -8.50
N VAL A 413 -0.26 -3.31 -9.15
CA VAL A 413 -0.34 -1.85 -9.28
C VAL A 413 -1.61 -1.46 -10.03
N ILE A 414 -1.88 -2.12 -11.16
CA ILE A 414 -3.07 -1.86 -11.96
C ILE A 414 -4.35 -2.04 -11.13
N PHE A 415 -4.46 -3.14 -10.37
CA PHE A 415 -5.64 -3.45 -9.57
C PHE A 415 -5.83 -2.48 -8.40
N LEU A 416 -4.75 -2.13 -7.69
CA LEU A 416 -4.81 -1.13 -6.62
C LEU A 416 -5.26 0.23 -7.16
N PHE A 417 -4.63 0.72 -8.24
CA PHE A 417 -5.00 2.02 -8.81
C PHE A 417 -6.39 2.03 -9.44
N PHE A 418 -6.87 0.93 -10.03
CA PHE A 418 -8.28 0.83 -10.42
C PHE A 418 -9.20 0.94 -9.20
N SER A 419 -8.85 0.28 -8.10
CA SER A 419 -9.62 0.38 -6.86
C SER A 419 -9.65 1.80 -6.29
N PHE A 420 -8.62 2.61 -6.54
CA PHE A 420 -8.58 4.03 -6.18
C PHE A 420 -9.40 4.89 -7.16
N ALA A 421 -9.25 4.65 -8.47
CA ALA A 421 -9.87 5.44 -9.52
C ALA A 421 -11.40 5.35 -9.52
N ILE A 422 -11.96 4.16 -9.29
CA ILE A 422 -13.43 3.93 -9.34
C ILE A 422 -14.18 4.87 -8.37
N PRO A 423 -13.91 4.88 -7.05
CA PRO A 423 -14.64 5.77 -6.14
C PRO A 423 -14.39 7.25 -6.43
N ILE A 424 -13.21 7.63 -6.94
CA ILE A 424 -12.89 9.01 -7.32
C ILE A 424 -13.75 9.47 -8.51
N VAL A 425 -13.82 8.66 -9.57
CA VAL A 425 -14.64 8.95 -10.75
C VAL A 425 -16.12 8.95 -10.40
N LEU A 426 -16.59 8.03 -9.56
CA LEU A 426 -17.96 8.05 -9.08
C LEU A 426 -18.25 9.32 -8.25
N GLY A 427 -17.30 9.72 -7.39
CA GLY A 427 -17.39 10.94 -6.60
C GLY A 427 -17.52 12.21 -7.47
N LEU A 428 -16.83 12.26 -8.61
CA LEU A 428 -16.92 13.37 -9.57
C LEU A 428 -18.36 13.63 -10.03
N PHE A 429 -19.14 12.57 -10.25
CA PHE A 429 -20.53 12.64 -10.69
C PHE A 429 -21.53 12.66 -9.54
N ALA A 430 -21.19 12.04 -8.40
CA ALA A 430 -22.07 11.96 -7.23
C ALA A 430 -22.08 13.25 -6.40
N PHE A 431 -21.00 14.03 -6.41
CA PHE A 431 -20.93 15.26 -5.62
C PHE A 431 -21.96 16.30 -6.10
N GLY A 432 -22.81 16.76 -5.17
CA GLY A 432 -23.93 17.65 -5.45
C GLY A 432 -25.25 16.95 -5.76
N THR A 433 -25.27 15.61 -5.74
CA THR A 433 -26.49 14.80 -5.79
C THR A 433 -26.91 14.35 -4.40
N ALA A 434 -28.06 13.67 -4.29
CA ALA A 434 -28.51 13.06 -3.03
C ALA A 434 -27.53 12.01 -2.46
N LYS A 435 -26.67 11.41 -3.29
CA LYS A 435 -25.68 10.41 -2.86
C LYS A 435 -24.49 11.02 -2.13
N TRP A 436 -24.15 12.27 -2.43
CA TRP A 436 -23.06 12.98 -1.74
C TRP A 436 -23.35 14.49 -1.70
N PRO A 437 -24.24 14.92 -0.79
CA PRO A 437 -24.69 16.30 -0.73
C PRO A 437 -23.67 17.23 -0.06
N LYS A 438 -22.80 16.70 0.82
CA LYS A 438 -21.89 17.50 1.64
C LYS A 438 -20.52 16.84 1.79
N MET A 439 -19.46 17.65 1.71
CA MET A 439 -18.09 17.22 1.98
C MET A 439 -17.86 16.98 3.48
N GLY A 440 -16.89 16.11 3.81
CA GLY A 440 -16.44 15.88 5.17
C GLY A 440 -15.69 17.07 5.78
N PRO A 441 -15.20 16.93 7.03
CA PRO A 441 -14.42 17.97 7.72
C PRO A 441 -13.16 18.41 6.96
N TRP A 442 -12.50 17.50 6.25
CA TRP A 442 -11.47 17.84 5.27
C TRP A 442 -12.17 18.25 3.98
N ASN A 443 -12.04 19.52 3.58
CA ASN A 443 -12.79 20.08 2.48
C ASN A 443 -11.87 20.94 1.59
N MET A 444 -11.55 20.43 0.40
CA MET A 444 -10.77 21.14 -0.61
C MET A 444 -11.62 22.00 -1.56
N GLY A 445 -12.95 21.94 -1.42
CA GLY A 445 -13.91 22.60 -2.29
C GLY A 445 -14.22 21.80 -3.56
N ALA A 446 -15.44 22.00 -4.06
CA ALA A 446 -15.94 21.29 -5.23
C ALA A 446 -15.09 21.45 -6.50
N PRO A 447 -14.61 22.66 -6.87
CA PRO A 447 -13.85 22.84 -8.11
C PRO A 447 -12.52 22.07 -8.07
N LEU A 448 -11.82 22.13 -6.94
CA LEU A 448 -10.53 21.45 -6.77
C LEU A 448 -10.72 19.92 -6.74
N PHE A 449 -11.74 19.43 -6.03
CA PHE A 449 -12.05 18.00 -6.04
C PHE A 449 -12.34 17.48 -7.46
N LYS A 450 -13.14 18.20 -8.24
CA LYS A 450 -13.43 17.83 -9.64
C LYS A 450 -12.18 17.79 -10.51
N LEU A 451 -11.31 18.79 -10.37
CA LEU A 451 -10.02 18.82 -11.09
C LEU A 451 -9.16 17.60 -10.72
N VAL A 452 -8.96 17.35 -9.42
CA VAL A 452 -8.14 16.24 -8.92
C VAL A 452 -8.74 14.88 -9.35
N ALA A 453 -10.07 14.76 -9.39
CA ALA A 453 -10.73 13.54 -9.85
C ALA A 453 -10.49 13.27 -11.35
N VAL A 454 -10.56 14.31 -12.20
CA VAL A 454 -10.21 14.19 -13.63
C VAL A 454 -8.74 13.84 -13.80
N LEU A 455 -7.84 14.49 -13.07
CA LEU A 455 -6.41 14.18 -13.10
C LEU A 455 -6.13 12.74 -12.65
N SER A 456 -6.86 12.24 -11.64
CA SER A 456 -6.74 10.84 -11.19
C SER A 456 -7.20 9.86 -12.26
N ALA A 457 -8.24 10.18 -13.03
CA ALA A 457 -8.68 9.35 -14.16
C ALA A 457 -7.64 9.31 -15.29
N VAL A 458 -7.03 10.46 -15.62
CA VAL A 458 -5.94 10.55 -16.61
C VAL A 458 -4.71 9.80 -16.11
N ALA A 459 -4.35 9.96 -14.84
CA ALA A 459 -3.26 9.25 -14.21
C ALA A 459 -3.49 7.73 -14.19
N MET A 460 -4.71 7.28 -13.93
CA MET A 460 -5.06 5.86 -14.03
C MET A 460 -4.84 5.34 -15.46
N ALA A 461 -5.27 6.08 -16.48
CA ALA A 461 -5.06 5.70 -17.87
C ALA A 461 -3.56 5.59 -18.20
N LEU A 462 -2.74 6.54 -17.72
CA LEU A 462 -1.29 6.49 -17.86
C LEU A 462 -0.70 5.25 -17.17
N ILE A 463 -1.04 5.01 -15.90
CA ILE A 463 -0.57 3.85 -15.13
C ILE A 463 -0.95 2.55 -15.83
N PHE A 464 -2.18 2.44 -16.33
CA PHE A 464 -2.63 1.27 -17.07
C PHE A 464 -1.80 1.05 -18.33
N VAL A 465 -1.60 2.10 -19.14
CA VAL A 465 -0.77 2.01 -20.36
C VAL A 465 0.65 1.57 -20.02
N LEU A 466 1.28 2.13 -18.99
CA LEU A 466 2.64 1.76 -18.58
C LEU A 466 2.72 0.34 -18.01
N GLY A 467 1.74 -0.06 -17.20
CA GLY A 467 1.68 -1.37 -16.56
C GLY A 467 1.47 -2.55 -17.51
N ILE A 468 0.96 -2.30 -18.72
CA ILE A 468 0.77 -3.31 -19.77
C ILE A 468 1.87 -3.30 -20.84
N GLN A 469 2.94 -2.51 -20.68
CA GLN A 469 4.04 -2.55 -21.64
C GLN A 469 4.92 -3.76 -21.41
N PRO A 470 5.51 -4.37 -22.46
CA PRO A 470 6.44 -5.47 -22.29
C PRO A 470 7.59 -5.08 -21.35
N PRO A 471 8.04 -5.97 -20.45
CA PRO A 471 7.72 -7.40 -20.37
C PRO A 471 6.40 -7.75 -19.64
N ASN A 472 5.55 -6.77 -19.34
CA ASN A 472 4.32 -6.91 -18.55
C ASN A 472 3.03 -6.93 -19.40
N ASP A 473 3.12 -7.18 -20.71
CA ASP A 473 1.99 -7.19 -21.65
C ASP A 473 0.89 -8.18 -21.26
N TRP A 474 1.25 -9.28 -20.60
CA TRP A 474 0.30 -10.22 -20.03
C TRP A 474 -0.64 -9.62 -18.98
N ALA A 475 -0.27 -8.50 -18.35
CA ALA A 475 -1.12 -7.81 -17.41
C ALA A 475 -2.41 -7.30 -18.05
N LEU A 476 -2.41 -6.97 -19.35
CA LEU A 476 -3.62 -6.61 -20.09
C LEU A 476 -4.61 -7.79 -20.12
N TYR A 477 -4.14 -8.97 -20.54
CA TYR A 477 -4.99 -10.16 -20.65
C TYR A 477 -5.53 -10.60 -19.29
N ILE A 478 -4.70 -10.53 -18.24
CA ILE A 478 -5.13 -10.85 -16.87
C ILE A 478 -6.18 -9.85 -16.38
N THR A 479 -5.97 -8.55 -16.63
CA THR A 479 -6.93 -7.51 -16.21
C THR A 479 -8.26 -7.63 -16.95
N VAL A 480 -8.24 -7.84 -18.27
CA VAL A 480 -9.45 -8.05 -19.07
C VAL A 480 -10.15 -9.34 -18.66
N GLY A 481 -9.40 -10.43 -18.49
CA GLY A 481 -9.93 -11.72 -18.02
C GLY A 481 -10.59 -11.61 -16.65
N PHE A 482 -9.98 -10.87 -15.71
CA PHE A 482 -10.58 -10.55 -14.42
C PHE A 482 -11.88 -9.77 -14.57
N LEU A 483 -11.93 -8.71 -15.39
CA LEU A 483 -13.15 -7.92 -15.60
C LEU A 483 -14.29 -8.77 -16.20
N VAL A 484 -13.98 -9.62 -17.18
CA VAL A 484 -14.95 -10.55 -17.78
C VAL A 484 -15.46 -11.53 -16.74
N LEU A 485 -14.56 -12.16 -15.96
CA LEU A 485 -14.93 -13.09 -14.90
C LEU A 485 -15.75 -12.41 -13.82
N ALA A 486 -15.37 -11.21 -13.39
CA ALA A 486 -16.09 -10.41 -12.42
C ALA A 486 -17.51 -10.09 -12.92
N GLY A 487 -17.66 -9.73 -14.20
CA GLY A 487 -18.96 -9.54 -14.83
C GLY A 487 -19.81 -10.81 -14.81
N VAL A 488 -19.25 -11.96 -15.22
CA VAL A 488 -19.95 -13.26 -15.21
C VAL A 488 -20.38 -13.64 -13.79
N VAL A 489 -19.47 -13.60 -12.82
CA VAL A 489 -19.76 -13.93 -11.41
C VAL A 489 -20.84 -13.00 -10.86
N TRP A 490 -20.79 -11.72 -11.21
CA TRP A 490 -21.78 -10.74 -10.78
C TRP A 490 -23.18 -11.08 -11.30
N PHE A 491 -23.35 -11.22 -12.62
CA PHE A 491 -24.68 -11.44 -13.20
C PHE A 491 -25.25 -12.83 -12.91
N VAL A 492 -24.39 -13.84 -12.75
CA VAL A 492 -24.84 -15.23 -12.50
C VAL A 492 -25.16 -15.45 -11.02
N PHE A 493 -24.35 -14.93 -10.11
CA PHE A 493 -24.46 -15.25 -8.68
C PHE A 493 -24.71 -14.01 -7.82
N GLU A 494 -23.84 -13.01 -7.96
CA GLU A 494 -23.68 -12.02 -6.91
C GLU A 494 -24.73 -10.91 -6.91
N GLN A 495 -25.31 -10.60 -8.06
CA GLN A 495 -26.42 -9.63 -8.18
C GLN A 495 -27.61 -10.00 -7.26
N ARG A 496 -27.77 -11.30 -6.94
CA ARG A 496 -28.82 -11.81 -6.05
C ARG A 496 -28.37 -11.94 -4.59
N ARG A 497 -27.06 -12.03 -4.34
CA ARG A 497 -26.48 -12.35 -3.02
C ARG A 497 -25.93 -11.13 -2.31
N PHE A 498 -25.23 -10.24 -3.02
CA PHE A 498 -24.56 -9.10 -2.43
C PHE A 498 -25.51 -7.93 -2.23
N GLN A 499 -25.81 -7.65 -0.97
CA GLN A 499 -26.62 -6.50 -0.58
C GLN A 499 -25.79 -5.21 -0.50
N GLY A 500 -24.47 -5.33 -0.35
CA GLY A 500 -23.57 -4.20 -0.18
C GLY A 500 -23.68 -3.56 1.21
N PRO A 501 -23.00 -2.41 1.40
CA PRO A 501 -23.10 -1.62 2.62
C PRO A 501 -24.54 -1.22 2.92
N PRO A 502 -24.96 -1.20 4.20
CA PRO A 502 -26.31 -0.80 4.58
C PRO A 502 -26.55 0.67 4.21
N ILE A 503 -27.68 0.96 3.56
CA ILE A 503 -28.09 2.32 3.20
C ILE A 503 -29.56 2.57 3.55
N GLY A 504 -29.88 3.79 3.99
CA GLY A 504 -31.25 4.22 4.28
C GLY A 504 -31.96 3.37 5.34
N GLU A 505 -33.12 2.79 5.00
CA GLU A 505 -33.93 2.00 5.93
C GLU A 505 -33.22 0.75 6.48
N GLU A 506 -32.21 0.24 5.78
CA GLU A 506 -31.46 -0.95 6.21
C GLU A 506 -30.56 -0.65 7.42
N ILE A 507 -30.08 0.59 7.54
CA ILE A 507 -29.34 1.08 8.72
C ILE A 507 -30.24 1.04 9.95
N ALA A 508 -31.49 1.50 9.82
CA ALA A 508 -32.46 1.46 10.91
C ALA A 508 -32.78 0.02 11.35
N LYS A 509 -32.85 -0.93 10.42
CA LYS A 509 -33.08 -2.35 10.70
C LYS A 509 -31.89 -3.02 11.40
N ARG A 510 -30.66 -2.52 11.18
CA ARG A 510 -29.45 -3.07 11.80
C ARG A 510 -29.18 -2.61 13.23
N GLN A 511 -29.93 -1.65 13.79
CA GLN A 511 -29.66 -1.16 15.15
C GLN A 511 -29.70 -2.24 16.26
N ALA A 512 -30.52 -3.28 16.10
CA ALA A 512 -30.52 -4.41 17.02
C ALA A 512 -29.27 -5.29 16.87
N ALA A 513 -28.83 -5.51 15.63
CA ALA A 513 -27.62 -6.27 15.32
C ALA A 513 -26.35 -5.51 15.75
N ILE A 514 -26.34 -4.18 15.62
CA ILE A 514 -25.24 -3.31 16.07
C ILE A 514 -25.01 -3.49 17.57
N ARG A 515 -26.09 -3.34 18.37
CA ARG A 515 -26.02 -3.53 19.83
C ARG A 515 -25.57 -4.94 20.21
N ALA A 516 -26.02 -5.97 19.50
CA ALA A 516 -25.61 -7.34 19.76
C ALA A 516 -24.11 -7.57 19.44
N ALA A 517 -23.60 -6.98 18.36
CA ALA A 517 -22.19 -7.05 17.99
C ALA A 517 -21.30 -6.33 19.01
N GLU A 518 -21.69 -5.14 19.46
CA GLU A 518 -20.99 -4.38 20.51
C GLU A 518 -20.95 -5.14 21.84
N GLN A 519 -22.07 -5.73 22.26
CA GLN A 519 -22.13 -6.59 23.44
C GLN A 519 -21.20 -7.81 23.33
N ALA A 520 -21.11 -8.42 22.14
CA ALA A 520 -20.26 -9.60 21.92
C ALA A 520 -18.76 -9.31 22.11
N VAL A 521 -18.35 -8.06 21.97
CA VAL A 521 -16.97 -7.61 22.18
C VAL A 521 -16.78 -6.82 23.48
N GLY A 522 -17.85 -6.64 24.26
CA GLY A 522 -17.84 -5.91 25.52
C GLY A 522 -17.73 -4.39 25.36
N GLU A 523 -18.13 -3.84 24.21
CA GLU A 523 -18.29 -2.39 24.06
C GLU A 523 -19.60 -1.96 24.72
N VAL A 524 -19.52 -0.99 25.64
CA VAL A 524 -20.68 -0.42 26.33
C VAL A 524 -20.78 1.04 25.90
N GLY A 525 -21.70 1.34 24.98
CA GLY A 525 -21.90 2.67 24.41
C GLY A 525 -23.00 2.68 23.37
#